data_AF-A0A6G2VI75-F1
#
_entry.id   AF-A0A6G2VI75-F1
#
_cell.length_a   1.000
_cell.length_b   1.000
_cell.length_c   1.000
_cell.angle_alpha   90.00
_cell.angle_beta   90.00
_cell.angle_gamma   90.00
#
_symmetry.space_group_name_H-M   'P 1'
#
loop_
_entity.id
_entity.type
_entity.pdbx_description
1 polymer ?
#
loop_
_entity_poly.entity_id
_entity_poly.type
_entity_poly.pdbx_seq_one_letter_code
_entity_poly.pdbx_strand_id
1 'polypeptide(L)' 'EGGGRRVFTEVAGKDPGYDETAKMFAEAALCLAFDDLPPTAGQVTTAEAMGDALTERLRAAGITFRVAAER' A
#
# COMPACT_ATOMS: atom_id res chain seq x y z
N GLU A 1 -13.07 7.40 -1.25
CA GLU A 1 -14.47 7.67 -1.67
C GLU A 1 -14.58 7.27 -3.12
N GLY A 2 -15.62 6.51 -3.50
CA GLY A 2 -15.81 6.04 -4.87
C GLY A 2 -17.14 5.31 -5.00
N GLY A 3 -17.84 5.52 -6.13
CA GLY A 3 -19.15 4.89 -6.38
C GLY A 3 -20.21 5.21 -5.32
N GLY A 4 -20.19 6.43 -4.76
CA GLY A 4 -21.13 6.87 -3.71
C GLY A 4 -20.85 6.33 -2.31
N ARG A 5 -19.73 5.62 -2.08
CA ARG A 5 -19.35 5.08 -0.77
C ARG A 5 -18.08 5.72 -0.23
N ARG A 6 -18.02 5.95 1.07
CA ARG A 6 -16.85 6.44 1.78
C ARG A 6 -16.33 5.37 2.74
N VAL A 7 -15.12 4.90 2.48
CA VAL A 7 -14.42 3.92 3.31
C VAL A 7 -13.30 4.62 4.08
N PHE A 8 -13.21 4.32 5.37
CA PHE A 8 -12.10 4.71 6.23
C PHE A 8 -11.21 3.49 6.43
N THR A 9 -9.94 3.58 6.02
CA THR A 9 -8.97 2.50 6.15
C THR A 9 -7.99 2.84 7.27
N GLU A 10 -7.79 1.89 8.18
CA GLU A 10 -6.68 1.92 9.12
C GLU A 10 -5.50 1.16 8.52
N VAL A 11 -4.32 1.77 8.61
CA VAL A 11 -3.03 1.16 8.29
C VAL A 11 -2.19 1.19 9.56
N ALA A 12 -1.72 0.03 10.00
CA ALA A 12 -1.02 -0.10 11.28
C ALA A 12 0.20 -1.01 11.17
N GLY A 13 1.26 -0.66 11.88
CA GLY A 13 2.46 -1.47 12.09
C GLY A 13 2.77 -1.62 13.58
N LYS A 14 3.94 -2.17 13.91
CA LYS A 14 4.33 -2.46 15.30
C LYS A 14 5.21 -1.37 15.90
N ASP A 15 6.09 -0.79 15.11
CA ASP A 15 7.06 0.21 15.59
C ASP A 15 6.50 1.64 15.50
N PRO A 16 6.53 2.44 16.58
CA PRO A 16 6.15 3.86 16.55
C PRO A 16 7.24 4.77 15.99
N GLY A 17 8.44 4.24 15.73
CA GLY A 17 9.55 4.93 15.08
C GLY A 17 9.41 4.97 13.56
N TYR A 18 10.52 4.76 12.85
CA TYR A 18 10.57 4.87 11.39
C TYR A 18 10.58 3.52 10.66
N ASP A 19 10.56 2.40 11.39
CA ASP A 19 10.74 1.08 10.79
C ASP A 19 9.59 0.72 9.84
N GLU A 20 8.36 1.10 10.17
CA GLU A 20 7.21 0.87 9.29
C GLU A 20 7.29 1.70 8.01
N THR A 21 7.79 2.93 8.10
CA THR A 21 8.04 3.77 6.92
C THR A 21 9.14 3.19 6.05
N ALA A 22 10.24 2.74 6.67
CA ALA A 22 11.34 2.09 5.95
C ALA A 22 10.89 0.81 5.25
N LYS A 23 10.05 0.00 5.92
CA LYS A 23 9.40 -1.18 5.32
C LYS A 23 8.52 -0.79 4.13
N MET A 24 7.66 0.22 4.27
CA MET A 24 6.83 0.69 3.16
C MET A 24 7.65 1.10 1.94
N PHE A 25 8.76 1.81 2.17
CA PHE A 25 9.67 2.23 1.10
C PHE A 25 10.40 1.04 0.45
N ALA A 26 10.94 0.13 1.25
CA ALA A 26 11.65 -1.04 0.75
C ALA A 26 10.74 -1.97 -0.06
N GLU A 27 9.54 -2.26 0.46
CA GLU A 27 8.56 -3.10 -0.24
C GLU A 27 8.07 -2.46 -1.54
N ALA A 28 7.90 -1.14 -1.59
CA ALA A 28 7.60 -0.42 -2.83
C ALA A 28 8.72 -0.54 -3.86
N ALA A 29 9.99 -0.39 -3.45
CA ALA A 29 11.13 -0.56 -4.35
C ALA A 29 11.23 -2.00 -4.88
N LEU A 30 11.00 -3.00 -4.03
CA LEU A 30 10.98 -4.40 -4.44
C LEU A 30 9.79 -4.70 -5.38
N CYS A 31 8.63 -4.10 -5.12
CA CYS A 31 7.45 -4.24 -5.99
C CYS A 31 7.75 -3.76 -7.42
N LEU A 32 8.30 -2.55 -7.54
CA LEU A 32 8.70 -1.97 -8.84
C LEU A 32 9.76 -2.80 -9.58
N ALA A 33 10.66 -3.47 -8.84
CA ALA A 33 11.78 -4.19 -9.43
C ALA A 33 11.41 -5.61 -9.87
N PHE A 34 10.44 -6.26 -9.21
CA PHE A 34 10.27 -7.72 -9.31
C PHE A 34 8.86 -8.18 -9.64
N ASP A 35 7.84 -7.33 -9.55
CA ASP A 35 6.45 -7.75 -9.75
C ASP A 35 5.97 -7.41 -11.17
N ASP A 36 4.93 -8.12 -11.64
CA ASP A 36 4.24 -7.79 -12.89
C ASP A 36 3.26 -6.64 -12.63
N LEU A 37 3.53 -5.48 -13.23
CA LEU A 37 2.85 -4.22 -12.94
C LEU A 37 2.19 -3.62 -14.19
N PRO A 38 1.07 -2.91 -14.04
CA PRO A 38 0.44 -2.24 -15.15
C PRO A 38 1.39 -1.22 -15.81
N PRO A 39 1.35 -1.08 -17.14
CA PRO A 39 2.16 -0.07 -17.83
C PRO A 39 1.68 1.33 -17.41
N THR A 40 2.51 2.03 -16.66
CA THR A 40 2.25 3.38 -16.17
C THR A 40 3.48 4.28 -16.39
N ALA A 41 3.27 5.58 -16.49
CA ALA A 41 4.35 6.55 -16.70
C ALA A 41 4.03 7.90 -16.06
N GLY A 42 5.08 8.68 -15.77
CA GLY A 42 4.97 9.97 -15.11
C GLY A 42 4.98 9.87 -13.59
N GLN A 43 4.36 10.84 -12.92
CA GLN A 43 4.25 10.88 -11.46
C GLN A 43 2.89 10.32 -11.05
N VAL A 44 2.86 9.02 -10.79
CA VAL A 44 1.65 8.30 -10.40
C VAL A 44 1.71 7.89 -8.94
N THR A 45 0.55 7.61 -8.37
CA THR A 45 0.46 7.12 -6.98
C THR A 45 0.87 5.66 -6.90
N THR A 46 1.21 5.19 -5.69
CA THR A 46 1.51 3.77 -5.46
C THR A 46 0.30 2.87 -5.75
N ALA A 47 -0.92 3.35 -5.52
CA ALA A 47 -2.14 2.62 -5.84
C ALA A 47 -2.30 2.39 -7.36
N GLU A 48 -1.87 3.34 -8.18
CA GLU A 48 -1.99 3.26 -9.63
C GLU A 48 -0.83 2.48 -10.28
N ALA A 49 0.40 2.66 -9.77
CA ALA A 49 1.58 1.96 -10.28
C ALA A 49 1.69 0.49 -9.82
N MET A 50 1.31 0.22 -8.56
CA MET A 50 1.62 -1.05 -7.89
C MET A 50 0.40 -1.76 -7.31
N GLY A 51 -0.63 -1.00 -6.88
CA GLY A 51 -1.93 -1.52 -6.46
C GLY A 51 -1.88 -2.71 -5.51
N ASP A 52 -2.50 -3.81 -5.92
CA ASP A 52 -2.60 -5.04 -5.13
C ASP A 52 -1.23 -5.69 -4.87
N ALA A 53 -0.28 -5.61 -5.81
CA ALA A 53 1.05 -6.21 -5.64
C ALA A 53 1.78 -5.62 -4.43
N LEU A 54 1.78 -4.28 -4.30
CA LEU A 54 2.37 -3.64 -3.13
C LEU A 54 1.56 -3.93 -1.85
N THR A 55 0.23 -3.97 -1.95
CA THR A 55 -0.61 -4.24 -0.78
C THR A 55 -0.33 -5.63 -0.19
N GLU A 56 -0.18 -6.64 -1.04
CA GLU A 56 0.14 -8.01 -0.59
C GLU A 56 1.56 -8.11 -0.01
N ARG A 57 2.54 -7.43 -0.61
CA ARG A 57 3.89 -7.31 -0.04
C ARG A 57 3.88 -6.71 1.36
N LEU A 58 3.20 -5.59 1.54
CA LEU A 58 3.14 -4.91 2.84
C LEU A 58 2.43 -5.77 3.89
N ARG A 59 1.36 -6.47 3.51
CA ARG A 59 0.69 -7.45 4.40
C ARG A 59 1.64 -8.58 4.80
N ALA A 60 2.38 -9.14 3.85
CA ALA A 60 3.39 -10.17 4.13
C ALA A 60 4.52 -9.65 5.03
N ALA A 61 4.90 -8.38 4.89
CA ALA A 61 5.87 -7.70 5.76
C ALA A 61 5.29 -7.29 7.14
N GLY A 62 4.03 -7.59 7.41
CA GLY A 62 3.38 -7.39 8.71
C GLY A 62 2.63 -6.06 8.88
N ILE A 63 2.43 -5.29 7.81
CA ILE A 63 1.57 -4.11 7.83
C ILE A 63 0.10 -4.54 7.76
N THR A 64 -0.70 -4.06 8.69
CA THR A 64 -2.15 -4.32 8.71
C THR A 64 -2.88 -3.28 7.87
N PHE A 65 -3.79 -3.74 7.02
CA PHE A 65 -4.78 -2.91 6.33
C PHE A 65 -6.18 -3.42 6.68
N ARG A 66 -7.02 -2.56 7.27
CA ARG A 66 -8.42 -2.92 7.57
C ARG A 66 -9.37 -1.76 7.34
N VAL A 67 -10.61 -2.09 6.99
CA VAL A 67 -11.70 -1.12 6.99
C VAL A 67 -12.07 -0.80 8.43
N ALA A 68 -11.92 0.46 8.82
CA ALA A 68 -12.26 0.96 10.15
C ALA A 68 -13.71 1.44 10.25
N ALA A 69 -14.27 1.96 9.14
CA ALA A 69 -15.67 2.35 9.02
C ALA A 69 -16.08 2.48 7.55
N GLU A 70 -17.37 2.30 7.28
CA GLU A 70 -18.00 2.59 5.99
C GLU A 70 -19.18 3.54 6.18
N ARG A 71 -19.36 4.49 5.27
CA ARG A 71 -20.47 5.43 5.23
C ARG A 71 -20.98 5.61 3.81
#